data_AF-A0A8J3Q5Y4-F1
#
_entry.id   AF-A0A8J3Q5Y4-F1
#
_cell.length_a   1.000
_cell.length_b   1.000
_cell.length_c   1.000
_cell.angle_alpha   90.00
_cell.angle_beta   90.00
_cell.angle_gamma   90.00
#
_symmetry.space_group_name_H-M   'P 1'
#
loop_
_entity.id
_entity.type
_entity.pdbx_description
1 polymer ?
#
loop_
_entity_poly.entity_id
_entity_poly.type
_entity_poly.pdbx_seq_one_letter_code
_entity_poly.pdbx_strand_id
1 'polypeptide(L)'
;MNWDEAAIAIPEANQLYRDVLSKEEEWPVISVGLAARHWLRIVYRNFSDDMGMDFLVDWELGGQAATVAGRGHTVGPGMCWQGIIAVAAMADETLTYAQRFLLCLPVLGGPLPHDAKTVLQEALQQVMPRDWAPELADLLLADVLSGAQFHIRHGVRMCTGPGSYRHVQDMSLNQLRHVDEAFGARFYRNRYGSKEYAHREAGRSTGRWRFTVSESRAQENCVRLSGHLDGEIRDGEPALLGPQQIPAIHLEWDNGLVLRIDGNIPLPQPAAQLLPAD
;
A
#
# COMPACT_ATOMS: atom_id res chain seq x y z
N MET A 1 35.94 -6.91 1.88
CA MET A 1 35.40 -8.29 1.92
C MET A 1 35.09 -8.66 0.48
N ASN A 2 35.59 -9.79 -0.03
CA ASN A 2 35.31 -10.25 -1.40
C ASN A 2 33.94 -10.93 -1.40
N TRP A 3 32.92 -10.27 -1.94
CA TRP A 3 31.52 -10.72 -1.88
C TRP A 3 31.25 -11.97 -2.71
N ASP A 4 32.07 -12.24 -3.74
CA ASP A 4 32.01 -13.50 -4.49
C ASP A 4 32.34 -14.70 -3.59
N GLU A 5 33.26 -14.55 -2.64
CA GLU A 5 33.56 -15.62 -1.66
C GLU A 5 32.49 -15.72 -0.55
N ALA A 6 31.84 -14.61 -0.17
CA ALA A 6 30.82 -14.61 0.87
C ALA A 6 29.48 -15.19 0.39
N ALA A 7 29.09 -14.94 -0.87
CA ALA A 7 27.92 -15.56 -1.49
C ALA A 7 28.13 -17.07 -1.73
N ILE A 8 29.37 -17.48 -2.01
CA ILE A 8 29.76 -18.90 -2.14
C ILE A 8 29.79 -19.63 -0.78
N ALA A 9 29.81 -18.93 0.34
CA ALA A 9 30.00 -19.53 1.67
C ALA A 9 28.72 -19.91 2.43
N ILE A 10 27.53 -19.78 1.83
CA ILE A 10 26.26 -20.28 2.43
C ILE A 10 25.85 -21.54 1.66
N PRO A 11 26.19 -22.75 2.15
CA PRO A 11 25.89 -24.01 1.46
C PRO A 11 24.42 -24.14 1.08
N GLU A 12 23.51 -23.68 1.93
CA GLU A 12 22.07 -23.72 1.73
C GLU A 12 21.60 -22.80 0.60
N ALA A 13 22.21 -21.60 0.45
CA ALA A 13 21.88 -20.67 -0.63
C ALA A 13 22.38 -21.20 -1.98
N ASN A 14 23.58 -21.79 -2.01
CA ASN A 14 24.11 -22.45 -3.22
C ASN A 14 23.29 -23.67 -3.62
N GLN A 15 22.77 -24.41 -2.63
CA GLN A 15 21.89 -25.53 -2.90
C GLN A 15 20.53 -25.06 -3.44
N LEU A 16 19.92 -24.05 -2.81
CA LEU A 16 18.69 -23.43 -3.32
C LEU A 16 18.88 -22.91 -4.76
N TYR A 17 20.00 -22.24 -5.03
CA TYR A 17 20.31 -21.75 -6.37
C TYR A 17 20.34 -22.88 -7.38
N ARG A 18 21.12 -23.96 -7.12
CA ARG A 18 21.27 -25.09 -8.05
C ARG A 18 20.02 -25.94 -8.20
N ASP A 19 19.34 -26.23 -7.09
CA ASP A 19 18.28 -27.23 -7.05
C ASP A 19 16.90 -26.64 -7.38
N VAL A 20 16.76 -25.31 -7.32
CA VAL A 20 15.48 -24.61 -7.50
C VAL A 20 15.61 -23.42 -8.46
N LEU A 21 16.50 -22.47 -8.19
CA LEU A 21 16.51 -21.21 -8.95
C LEU A 21 17.11 -21.35 -10.37
N SER A 22 17.99 -22.31 -10.62
CA SER A 22 18.67 -22.48 -11.92
C SER A 22 18.04 -23.53 -12.86
N LYS A 23 16.89 -24.11 -12.50
CA LYS A 23 16.23 -25.15 -13.32
C LYS A 23 15.34 -24.52 -14.40
N GLU A 24 15.81 -24.39 -15.63
CA GLU A 24 15.06 -23.77 -16.73
C GLU A 24 13.62 -24.32 -16.94
N GLU A 25 13.37 -25.58 -16.58
CA GLU A 25 12.05 -26.24 -16.69
C GLU A 25 11.08 -25.94 -15.53
N GLU A 26 11.57 -25.36 -14.43
CA GLU A 26 10.80 -25.03 -13.22
C GLU A 26 11.01 -23.54 -12.90
N TRP A 27 9.95 -22.72 -12.93
CA TRP A 27 10.06 -21.31 -12.57
C TRP A 27 9.58 -21.10 -11.14
N PRO A 28 10.48 -20.81 -10.19
CA PRO A 28 10.09 -20.59 -8.81
C PRO A 28 9.21 -19.36 -8.71
N VAL A 29 8.07 -19.51 -8.02
CA VAL A 29 7.13 -18.41 -7.75
C VAL A 29 7.02 -18.21 -6.26
N ILE A 30 7.47 -17.05 -5.78
CA ILE A 30 7.19 -16.61 -4.41
C ILE A 30 5.91 -15.80 -4.43
N SER A 31 5.00 -16.08 -3.50
CA SER A 31 3.70 -15.41 -3.43
C SER A 31 3.60 -14.62 -2.13
N VAL A 32 3.34 -13.32 -2.24
CA VAL A 32 3.07 -12.44 -1.10
C VAL A 32 1.59 -12.09 -1.08
N GLY A 33 0.92 -12.35 0.05
CA GLY A 33 -0.49 -12.00 0.23
C GLY A 33 -0.68 -10.48 0.21
N LEU A 34 -1.68 -10.03 -0.54
CA LEU A 34 -2.04 -8.61 -0.68
C LEU A 34 -3.48 -8.36 -0.18
N ALA A 35 -3.90 -7.09 -0.17
CA ALA A 35 -5.26 -6.71 0.22
C ALA A 35 -6.30 -7.29 -0.75
N ALA A 36 -7.56 -7.41 -0.31
CA ALA A 36 -8.68 -7.86 -1.14
C ALA A 36 -8.45 -9.21 -1.86
N ARG A 37 -7.71 -10.14 -1.23
CA ARG A 37 -7.38 -11.48 -1.75
C ARG A 37 -6.51 -11.47 -3.01
N HIS A 38 -5.80 -10.36 -3.25
CA HIS A 38 -4.78 -10.26 -4.28
C HIS A 38 -3.49 -10.99 -3.86
N TRP A 39 -2.62 -11.24 -4.83
CA TRP A 39 -1.29 -11.78 -4.63
C TRP A 39 -0.26 -10.99 -5.44
N LEU A 40 0.89 -10.71 -4.84
CA LEU A 40 2.10 -10.37 -5.59
C LEU A 40 2.83 -11.68 -5.89
N ARG A 41 2.94 -12.04 -7.17
CA ARG A 41 3.73 -13.17 -7.65
C ARG A 41 5.10 -12.64 -8.07
N ILE A 42 6.13 -13.22 -7.49
CA ILE A 42 7.53 -12.96 -7.83
C ILE A 42 8.02 -14.19 -8.56
N VAL A 43 8.13 -14.10 -9.88
CA VAL A 43 8.52 -15.20 -10.76
C VAL A 43 10.00 -15.07 -11.08
N TYR A 44 10.80 -16.06 -10.71
CA TYR A 44 12.21 -16.12 -11.07
C TYR A 44 12.34 -16.70 -12.47
N ARG A 45 12.70 -15.85 -13.43
CA ARG A 45 13.05 -16.26 -14.79
C ARG A 45 14.49 -16.75 -14.77
N ASN A 46 14.70 -17.99 -15.18
CA ASN A 46 15.98 -18.68 -15.03
C ASN A 46 16.55 -19.18 -16.36
N PHE A 47 16.11 -18.61 -17.47
CA PHE A 47 16.77 -18.81 -18.76
C PHE A 47 18.20 -18.29 -18.72
N SER A 48 19.15 -19.10 -19.16
CA SER A 48 20.57 -18.74 -19.19
C SER A 48 20.89 -17.45 -19.96
N ASP A 49 20.06 -17.05 -20.92
CA ASP A 49 20.16 -15.81 -21.70
C ASP A 49 19.22 -14.69 -21.23
N ASP A 50 18.30 -14.98 -20.30
CA ASP A 50 17.29 -14.04 -19.81
C ASP A 50 16.93 -14.28 -18.33
N MET A 51 17.95 -14.22 -17.47
CA MET A 51 17.75 -14.33 -16.03
C MET A 51 17.13 -13.06 -15.46
N GLY A 52 16.13 -13.21 -14.59
CA GLY A 52 15.44 -12.07 -14.02
C GLY A 52 14.36 -12.41 -13.00
N MET A 53 13.65 -11.37 -12.56
CA MET A 53 12.48 -11.51 -11.70
C MET A 53 11.33 -10.69 -12.27
N ASP A 54 10.18 -11.31 -12.46
CA ASP A 54 8.96 -10.60 -12.82
C ASP A 54 8.04 -10.48 -11.62
N PHE A 55 7.41 -9.32 -11.50
CA PHE A 55 6.51 -8.99 -10.41
C PHE A 55 5.12 -8.78 -10.99
N LEU A 56 4.19 -9.64 -10.62
CA LEU A 56 2.82 -9.61 -11.13
C LEU A 56 1.83 -9.47 -9.97
N VAL A 57 0.81 -8.64 -10.16
CA VAL A 57 -0.35 -8.60 -9.26
C VAL A 57 -1.46 -9.44 -9.85
N ASP A 58 -1.90 -10.44 -9.10
CA ASP A 58 -2.96 -11.40 -9.42
C ASP A 58 -4.18 -11.11 -8.52
N TRP A 59 -5.38 -11.00 -9.10
CA TRP A 59 -6.64 -10.71 -8.39
C TRP A 59 -7.65 -11.86 -8.37
N GLU A 60 -7.41 -12.91 -9.14
CA GLU A 60 -8.21 -14.13 -9.17
C GLU A 60 -7.26 -15.28 -9.48
N LEU A 61 -7.09 -16.21 -8.53
CA LEU A 61 -6.21 -17.38 -8.68
C LEU A 61 -6.41 -18.04 -10.07
N GLY A 62 -5.49 -17.74 -11.00
CA GLY A 62 -5.44 -18.32 -12.34
C GLY A 62 -6.22 -17.60 -13.45
N GLY A 63 -6.79 -16.41 -13.23
CA GLY A 63 -7.64 -15.73 -14.22
C GLY A 63 -7.02 -14.51 -14.89
N GLN A 64 -6.43 -13.59 -14.10
CA GLN A 64 -5.92 -12.32 -14.61
C GLN A 64 -4.79 -11.79 -13.72
N ALA A 65 -3.67 -11.38 -14.35
CA ALA A 65 -2.56 -10.76 -13.68
C ALA A 65 -2.05 -9.54 -14.45
N ALA A 66 -1.49 -8.56 -13.74
CA ALA A 66 -0.80 -7.41 -14.31
C ALA A 66 0.66 -7.40 -13.89
N THR A 67 1.57 -7.37 -14.86
CA THR A 67 2.99 -7.15 -14.58
C THR A 67 3.19 -5.71 -14.10
N VAL A 68 3.82 -5.54 -12.94
CA VAL A 68 4.07 -4.23 -12.33
C VAL A 68 5.54 -3.82 -12.43
N ALA A 69 6.46 -4.78 -12.58
CA ALA A 69 7.89 -4.56 -12.79
C ALA A 69 8.60 -5.86 -13.23
N GLY A 70 9.82 -5.72 -13.74
CA GLY A 70 10.72 -6.80 -14.11
C GLY A 70 12.20 -6.41 -13.93
N ARG A 71 12.95 -7.18 -13.13
CA ARG A 71 14.42 -7.10 -13.04
C ARG A 71 15.02 -8.03 -14.11
N GLY A 72 16.04 -7.56 -14.84
CA GLY A 72 16.67 -8.25 -15.99
C GLY A 72 16.57 -7.45 -17.30
N HIS A 73 15.40 -6.86 -17.59
CA HIS A 73 15.16 -6.03 -18.78
C HIS A 73 14.96 -4.54 -18.49
N THR A 74 15.31 -4.08 -17.28
CA THR A 74 15.09 -2.70 -16.79
C THR A 74 13.62 -2.24 -16.93
N VAL A 75 12.70 -3.04 -16.40
CA VAL A 75 11.28 -2.68 -16.33
C VAL A 75 10.94 -2.35 -14.88
N GLY A 76 10.54 -1.11 -14.63
CA GLY A 76 10.15 -0.69 -13.29
C GLY A 76 10.41 0.80 -13.04
N PRO A 77 10.19 1.27 -11.81
CA PRO A 77 9.77 0.50 -10.62
C PRO A 77 8.28 0.13 -10.62
N GLY A 78 7.94 -0.82 -9.76
CA GLY A 78 6.57 -1.28 -9.52
C GLY A 78 5.96 -0.71 -8.24
N MET A 79 6.77 -0.29 -7.27
CA MET A 79 6.31 0.25 -5.99
C MET A 79 7.10 1.46 -5.52
N CYS A 80 6.41 2.37 -4.82
CA CYS A 80 7.05 3.39 -4.01
C CYS A 80 7.31 2.86 -2.60
N TRP A 81 8.15 3.56 -1.83
CA TRP A 81 8.48 3.19 -0.44
C TRP A 81 7.24 2.91 0.40
N GLN A 82 6.24 3.79 0.34
CA GLN A 82 5.00 3.66 1.12
C GLN A 82 4.20 2.43 0.71
N GLY A 83 4.22 2.05 -0.58
CA GLY A 83 3.59 0.83 -1.06
C GLY A 83 4.23 -0.42 -0.45
N ILE A 84 5.55 -0.45 -0.37
CA ILE A 84 6.29 -1.56 0.26
C ILE A 84 5.95 -1.67 1.74
N ILE A 85 5.96 -0.54 2.47
CA ILE A 85 5.57 -0.52 3.90
C ILE A 85 4.13 -1.01 4.08
N ALA A 86 3.21 -0.57 3.22
CA ALA A 86 1.81 -1.00 3.28
C ALA A 86 1.67 -2.52 3.07
N VAL A 87 2.36 -3.09 2.07
CA VAL A 87 2.38 -4.54 1.81
C VAL A 87 3.00 -5.31 2.97
N ALA A 88 4.15 -4.86 3.48
CA ALA A 88 4.82 -5.50 4.60
C ALA A 88 3.96 -5.53 5.88
N ALA A 89 3.11 -4.53 6.06
CA ALA A 89 2.20 -4.42 7.21
C ALA A 89 0.88 -5.20 7.07
N MET A 90 0.59 -5.82 5.92
CA MET A 90 -0.64 -6.62 5.75
C MET A 90 -0.63 -7.84 6.68
N ALA A 91 -1.77 -8.50 6.87
CA ALA A 91 -1.79 -9.79 7.56
C ALA A 91 -1.32 -10.89 6.59
N ASP A 92 -0.42 -11.77 7.03
CA ASP A 92 0.04 -12.93 6.27
C ASP A 92 0.44 -14.03 7.25
N GLU A 93 0.01 -15.27 6.98
CA GLU A 93 0.24 -16.42 7.86
C GLU A 93 1.61 -17.08 7.61
N THR A 94 2.23 -16.78 6.47
CA THR A 94 3.42 -17.48 5.94
C THR A 94 4.67 -16.62 6.00
N LEU A 95 4.55 -15.32 5.74
CA LEU A 95 5.68 -14.40 5.64
C LEU A 95 5.62 -13.32 6.72
N THR A 96 6.76 -13.08 7.36
CA THR A 96 6.90 -12.00 8.33
C THR A 96 6.86 -10.63 7.65
N TYR A 97 6.75 -9.56 8.46
CA TYR A 97 6.92 -8.18 7.98
C TYR A 97 8.24 -8.01 7.21
N ALA A 98 9.36 -8.45 7.82
CA ALA A 98 10.69 -8.29 7.23
C ALA A 98 10.84 -9.05 5.91
N GLN A 99 10.34 -10.28 5.83
CA GLN A 99 10.41 -11.08 4.59
C GLN A 99 9.62 -10.39 3.46
N ARG A 100 8.41 -9.92 3.72
CA ARG A 100 7.59 -9.24 2.70
C ARG A 100 8.19 -7.92 2.26
N PHE A 101 8.71 -7.15 3.21
CA PHE A 101 9.42 -5.91 2.95
C PHE A 101 10.61 -6.14 1.99
N LEU A 102 11.47 -7.12 2.32
CA LEU A 102 12.66 -7.44 1.53
C LEU A 102 12.32 -8.03 0.15
N LEU A 103 11.29 -8.86 0.06
CA LEU A 103 10.81 -9.42 -1.22
C LEU A 103 10.28 -8.35 -2.17
N CYS A 104 9.74 -7.23 -1.67
CA CYS A 104 9.25 -6.14 -2.50
C CYS A 104 10.34 -5.10 -2.86
N LEU A 105 11.48 -5.12 -2.17
CA LEU A 105 12.55 -4.15 -2.36
C LEU A 105 13.10 -4.07 -3.81
N PRO A 106 13.22 -5.16 -4.58
CA PRO A 106 13.76 -5.10 -5.94
C PRO A 106 12.96 -4.23 -6.91
N VAL A 107 11.68 -3.96 -6.61
CA VAL A 107 10.78 -3.11 -7.42
C VAL A 107 10.55 -1.72 -6.84
N LEU A 108 11.30 -1.38 -5.78
CA LEU A 108 11.30 -0.05 -5.19
C LEU A 108 11.86 0.97 -6.17
N GLY A 109 11.17 2.10 -6.29
CA GLY A 109 11.75 3.30 -6.86
C GLY A 109 11.13 4.58 -6.34
N GLY A 110 11.68 5.69 -6.82
CA GLY A 110 11.32 7.03 -6.38
C GLY A 110 12.03 7.47 -5.10
N PRO A 111 11.61 8.61 -4.52
CA PRO A 111 12.31 9.22 -3.40
C PRO A 111 12.19 8.37 -2.12
N LEU A 112 13.30 8.22 -1.43
CA LEU A 112 13.39 7.51 -0.15
C LEU A 112 13.20 8.50 1.02
N PRO A 113 12.52 8.10 2.10
CA PRO A 113 12.49 8.89 3.32
C PRO A 113 13.84 8.86 4.05
N HIS A 114 14.04 9.80 4.97
CA HIS A 114 15.31 9.97 5.69
C HIS A 114 15.68 8.76 6.56
N ASP A 115 14.70 7.96 6.99
CA ASP A 115 14.83 6.80 7.86
C ASP A 115 14.88 5.47 7.07
N ALA A 116 14.88 5.51 5.74
CA ALA A 116 14.84 4.32 4.89
C ALA A 116 15.95 3.30 5.24
N LYS A 117 17.17 3.80 5.49
CA LYS A 117 18.30 2.96 5.90
C LYS A 117 18.04 2.24 7.21
N THR A 118 17.55 2.95 8.23
CA THR A 118 17.25 2.39 9.54
C THR A 118 16.18 1.29 9.42
N VAL A 119 15.08 1.56 8.71
CA VAL A 119 13.99 0.59 8.50
C VAL A 119 14.49 -0.66 7.77
N LEU A 120 15.30 -0.49 6.71
CA LEU A 120 15.88 -1.61 5.98
C LEU A 120 16.84 -2.44 6.84
N GLN A 121 17.69 -1.78 7.64
CA GLN A 121 18.59 -2.47 8.56
C GLN A 121 17.81 -3.30 9.59
N GLU A 122 16.75 -2.74 10.18
CA GLU A 122 15.89 -3.47 11.12
C GLU A 122 15.21 -4.68 10.49
N ALA A 123 14.78 -4.58 9.23
CA ALA A 123 14.22 -5.71 8.49
C ALA A 123 15.29 -6.78 8.21
N LEU A 124 16.48 -6.39 7.75
CA LEU A 124 17.59 -7.31 7.48
C LEU A 124 18.00 -8.06 8.76
N GLN A 125 18.11 -7.39 9.89
CA GLN A 125 18.46 -8.01 11.18
C GLN A 125 17.49 -9.10 11.65
N GLN A 126 16.28 -9.17 11.09
CA GLN A 126 15.32 -10.23 11.39
C GLN A 126 15.53 -11.49 10.54
N VAL A 127 16.24 -11.40 9.42
CA VAL A 127 16.42 -12.51 8.47
C VAL A 127 17.88 -12.92 8.27
N MET A 128 18.83 -12.16 8.83
CA MET A 128 20.26 -12.42 8.68
C MET A 128 21.05 -11.98 9.93
N PRO A 129 22.34 -12.37 10.05
CA PRO A 129 23.21 -11.91 11.13
C PRO A 129 23.31 -10.39 11.22
N ARG A 130 23.25 -9.84 12.44
CA ARG A 130 23.18 -8.39 12.68
C ARG A 130 24.35 -7.60 12.10
N ASP A 131 25.54 -8.17 12.09
CA ASP A 131 26.76 -7.48 11.67
C ASP A 131 26.80 -7.20 10.17
N TRP A 132 25.99 -7.90 9.37
CA TRP A 132 25.96 -7.74 7.90
C TRP A 132 24.89 -6.73 7.45
N ALA A 133 23.88 -6.48 8.29
CA ALA A 133 22.75 -5.63 7.93
C ALA A 133 23.13 -4.19 7.54
N PRO A 134 24.10 -3.51 8.19
CA PRO A 134 24.41 -2.13 7.84
C PRO A 134 24.98 -1.95 6.44
N GLU A 135 25.96 -2.79 6.07
CA GLU A 135 26.63 -2.72 4.75
C GLU A 135 25.68 -3.16 3.64
N LEU A 136 24.90 -4.21 3.85
CA LEU A 136 23.93 -4.67 2.87
C LEU A 136 22.80 -3.64 2.67
N ALA A 137 22.37 -2.94 3.72
CA ALA A 137 21.38 -1.87 3.58
C ALA A 137 21.89 -0.73 2.68
N ASP A 138 23.16 -0.35 2.80
CA ASP A 138 23.76 0.67 1.93
C ASP A 138 23.80 0.21 0.47
N LEU A 139 24.20 -1.04 0.21
CA LEU A 139 24.23 -1.62 -1.13
C LEU A 139 22.84 -1.67 -1.78
N LEU A 140 21.83 -2.15 -1.03
CA LEU A 140 20.47 -2.28 -1.53
C LEU A 140 19.81 -0.93 -1.80
N LEU A 141 20.07 0.09 -0.98
CA LEU A 141 19.54 1.43 -1.21
C LEU A 141 20.23 2.15 -2.38
N ALA A 142 21.50 1.84 -2.65
CA ALA A 142 22.22 2.36 -3.81
C ALA A 142 21.66 1.81 -5.14
N ASP A 143 21.07 0.60 -5.13
CA ASP A 143 20.49 -0.07 -6.29
C ASP A 143 18.98 0.23 -6.49
N VAL A 144 18.42 1.18 -5.74
CA VAL A 144 17.03 1.61 -5.93
C VAL A 144 16.87 2.22 -7.33
N LEU A 145 15.75 1.88 -7.99
CA LEU A 145 15.41 2.37 -9.33
C LEU A 145 15.13 3.88 -9.27
N SER A 146 16.20 4.66 -9.43
CA SER A 146 16.21 6.12 -9.36
C SER A 146 15.50 6.75 -10.58
N GLY A 147 15.08 8.01 -10.44
CA GLY A 147 14.41 8.76 -11.52
C GLY A 147 12.91 8.49 -11.68
N ALA A 148 12.39 7.45 -11.04
CA ALA A 148 10.96 7.22 -11.00
C ALA A 148 10.23 8.23 -10.12
N GLN A 149 9.04 8.62 -10.55
CA GLN A 149 8.14 9.45 -9.74
C GLN A 149 6.77 8.81 -9.68
N PHE A 150 6.22 8.74 -8.48
CA PHE A 150 4.87 8.23 -8.25
C PHE A 150 3.93 9.40 -8.03
N HIS A 151 2.88 9.45 -8.84
CA HIS A 151 1.86 10.51 -8.82
C HIS A 151 0.49 9.88 -8.73
N ILE A 152 -0.45 10.57 -8.12
CA ILE A 152 -1.85 10.14 -8.11
C ILE A 152 -2.57 10.91 -9.22
N ARG A 153 -3.15 10.18 -10.18
CA ARG A 153 -4.00 10.74 -11.23
C ARG A 153 -5.23 9.87 -11.38
N HIS A 154 -6.40 10.48 -11.61
CA HIS A 154 -7.68 9.76 -11.70
C HIS A 154 -7.97 8.85 -10.50
N GLY A 155 -7.50 9.26 -9.32
CA GLY A 155 -7.63 8.50 -8.08
C GLY A 155 -6.74 7.27 -7.97
N VAL A 156 -5.74 7.09 -8.86
CA VAL A 156 -4.87 5.91 -8.88
C VAL A 156 -3.42 6.34 -8.86
N ARG A 157 -2.58 5.66 -8.08
CA ARG A 157 -1.12 5.87 -8.12
C ARG A 157 -0.52 5.27 -9.39
N MET A 158 0.19 6.12 -10.12
CA MET A 158 0.92 5.81 -11.35
C MET A 158 2.39 6.15 -11.15
N CYS A 159 3.25 5.42 -11.85
CA CYS A 159 4.66 5.75 -11.98
C CYS A 159 4.91 6.40 -13.35
N THR A 160 5.60 7.53 -13.37
CA THR A 160 6.04 8.19 -14.62
C THR A 160 7.52 7.95 -14.89
N GLY A 161 8.13 6.95 -14.22
CA GLY A 161 9.50 6.53 -14.46
C GLY A 161 9.65 5.81 -15.81
N PRO A 162 10.78 5.98 -16.52
CA PRO A 162 11.05 5.22 -17.74
C PRO A 162 10.92 3.72 -17.51
N GLY A 163 10.21 3.02 -18.40
CA GLY A 163 10.06 1.56 -18.33
C GLY A 163 9.11 1.04 -17.24
N SER A 164 8.36 1.90 -16.55
CA SER A 164 7.36 1.43 -15.58
C SER A 164 6.06 1.03 -16.27
N TYR A 165 5.60 -0.20 -16.01
CA TYR A 165 4.28 -0.66 -16.42
C TYR A 165 3.12 -0.02 -15.63
N ARG A 166 3.41 0.67 -14.53
CA ARG A 166 2.39 1.38 -13.74
C ARG A 166 2.05 2.74 -14.33
N HIS A 167 1.89 2.81 -15.64
CA HIS A 167 1.53 4.00 -16.39
C HIS A 167 0.35 3.73 -17.32
N VAL A 168 -0.44 4.76 -17.65
CA VAL A 168 -1.65 4.62 -18.50
C VAL A 168 -1.37 4.22 -19.95
N GLN A 169 -0.11 4.29 -20.38
CA GLN A 169 0.32 3.83 -21.70
C GLN A 169 0.44 2.31 -21.77
N ASP A 170 0.75 1.67 -20.64
CA ASP A 170 1.05 0.23 -20.55
C ASP A 170 -0.05 -0.56 -19.84
N MET A 171 -0.86 0.13 -19.03
CA MET A 171 -1.90 -0.50 -18.22
C MET A 171 -3.18 0.34 -18.24
N SER A 172 -4.34 -0.30 -18.43
CA SER A 172 -5.63 0.40 -18.40
C SER A 172 -5.89 1.02 -17.01
N LEU A 173 -6.67 2.10 -16.95
CA LEU A 173 -7.05 2.73 -15.67
C LEU A 173 -7.71 1.77 -14.69
N ASN A 174 -8.44 0.75 -15.17
CA ASN A 174 -9.05 -0.26 -14.31
C ASN A 174 -8.00 -1.22 -13.74
N GLN A 175 -7.05 -1.70 -14.55
CA GLN A 175 -5.95 -2.53 -14.06
C GLN A 175 -5.05 -1.76 -13.08
N LEU A 176 -4.72 -0.50 -13.37
CA LEU A 176 -3.97 0.35 -12.45
C LEU A 176 -4.70 0.49 -11.11
N ARG A 177 -6.04 0.59 -11.15
CA ARG A 177 -6.87 0.63 -9.95
C ARG A 177 -6.78 -0.67 -9.16
N HIS A 178 -6.91 -1.83 -9.80
CA HIS A 178 -6.75 -3.13 -9.14
C HIS A 178 -5.37 -3.28 -8.50
N VAL A 179 -4.30 -2.89 -9.22
CA VAL A 179 -2.93 -2.91 -8.68
C VAL A 179 -2.79 -2.02 -7.45
N ASP A 180 -3.35 -0.81 -7.48
CA ASP A 180 -3.24 0.11 -6.34
C ASP A 180 -4.11 -0.34 -5.15
N GLU A 181 -5.32 -0.86 -5.40
CA GLU A 181 -6.18 -1.52 -4.40
C GLU A 181 -5.44 -2.70 -3.74
N ALA A 182 -4.75 -3.53 -4.53
CA ALA A 182 -3.96 -4.65 -4.05
C ALA A 182 -2.83 -4.22 -3.11
N PHE A 183 -2.15 -3.10 -3.42
CA PHE A 183 -1.13 -2.50 -2.55
C PHE A 183 -1.70 -1.67 -1.39
N GLY A 184 -2.99 -1.79 -1.11
CA GLY A 184 -3.63 -1.20 0.07
C GLY A 184 -4.11 0.23 -0.12
N ALA A 185 -4.16 0.75 -1.36
CA ALA A 185 -4.85 2.00 -1.61
C ALA A 185 -6.35 1.87 -1.28
N ARG A 186 -6.90 2.89 -0.62
CA ARG A 186 -8.34 2.99 -0.35
C ARG A 186 -8.92 4.09 -1.20
N PHE A 187 -10.04 3.78 -1.86
CA PHE A 187 -10.79 4.70 -2.71
C PHE A 187 -12.00 5.20 -1.94
N TYR A 188 -12.21 6.51 -1.94
CA TYR A 188 -13.42 7.13 -1.40
C TYR A 188 -14.24 7.66 -2.56
N ARG A 189 -15.57 7.62 -2.47
CA ARG A 189 -16.42 8.35 -3.42
C ARG A 189 -16.57 9.79 -2.94
N ASN A 190 -16.21 10.76 -3.76
CA ASN A 190 -16.48 12.15 -3.47
C ASN A 190 -17.98 12.47 -3.62
N ARG A 191 -18.37 13.70 -3.29
CA ARG A 191 -19.76 14.19 -3.33
C ARG A 191 -20.48 14.10 -4.69
N TYR A 192 -19.74 13.84 -5.76
CA TYR A 192 -20.26 13.68 -7.12
C TYR A 192 -20.31 12.21 -7.55
N GLY A 193 -20.00 11.28 -6.65
CA GLY A 193 -19.95 9.84 -6.94
C GLY A 193 -18.65 9.39 -7.63
N SER A 194 -17.69 10.28 -7.89
CA SER A 194 -16.40 9.92 -8.49
C SER A 194 -15.41 9.43 -7.43
N LYS A 195 -14.66 8.36 -7.74
CA LYS A 195 -13.64 7.80 -6.83
C LYS A 195 -12.45 8.77 -6.70
N GLU A 196 -12.23 9.33 -5.52
CA GLU A 196 -11.04 10.12 -5.14
C GLU A 196 -10.15 9.32 -4.17
N TYR A 197 -8.85 9.62 -4.22
CA TYR A 197 -7.80 8.89 -3.54
C TYR A 197 -7.39 9.60 -2.25
N ALA A 198 -7.29 8.86 -1.14
CA ALA A 198 -6.52 9.32 0.01
C ALA A 198 -5.59 8.23 0.52
N HIS A 199 -4.31 8.57 0.63
CA HIS A 199 -3.27 7.68 1.14
C HIS A 199 -3.30 7.64 2.67
N ARG A 200 -3.05 6.48 3.28
CA ARG A 200 -2.76 6.40 4.71
C ARG A 200 -1.25 6.61 4.90
N GLU A 201 -0.83 7.68 5.57
CA GLU A 201 0.54 7.74 6.09
C GLU A 201 0.73 6.60 7.11
N ALA A 202 1.77 5.80 6.92
CA ALA A 202 2.13 4.75 7.87
C ALA A 202 2.50 5.40 9.20
N GLY A 203 1.79 5.05 10.28
CA GLY A 203 2.25 5.33 11.65
C GLY A 203 1.55 6.44 12.44
N ARG A 204 0.44 7.03 11.99
CA ARG A 204 -0.38 7.90 12.86
C ARG A 204 -1.77 7.29 13.11
N SER A 205 -2.03 6.94 14.37
CA SER A 205 -3.37 6.67 14.90
C SER A 205 -4.17 7.98 15.06
N THR A 206 -4.27 8.78 14.02
CA THR A 206 -5.33 9.80 13.98
C THR A 206 -6.64 9.08 13.73
N GLY A 207 -7.70 9.51 14.43
CA GLY A 207 -9.04 8.96 14.29
C GLY A 207 -9.41 8.74 12.82
N ARG A 208 -10.07 7.61 12.56
CA ARG A 208 -10.47 7.09 11.25
C ARG A 208 -11.13 8.12 10.31
N TRP A 209 -11.75 9.15 10.88
CA TRP A 209 -12.31 10.31 10.18
C TRP A 209 -12.43 11.50 11.15
N ARG A 210 -12.65 12.70 10.61
CA ARG A 210 -13.02 13.92 11.33
C ARG A 210 -14.06 14.66 10.51
N PHE A 211 -15.17 15.03 11.12
CA PHE A 211 -16.18 15.86 10.48
C PHE A 211 -16.25 17.24 11.15
N THR A 212 -16.05 18.30 10.37
CA THR A 212 -16.12 19.68 10.87
C THR A 212 -17.46 20.29 10.45
N VAL A 213 -18.30 20.61 11.43
CA VAL A 213 -19.64 21.17 11.23
C VAL A 213 -19.53 22.56 10.63
N SER A 214 -20.22 22.81 9.51
CA SER A 214 -20.42 24.15 8.95
C SER A 214 -21.79 24.71 9.33
N GLU A 215 -22.81 23.85 9.34
CA GLU A 215 -24.19 24.21 9.69
C GLU A 215 -24.85 23.06 10.47
N SER A 216 -25.71 23.40 11.43
CA SER A 216 -26.53 22.45 12.17
C SER A 216 -28.00 22.87 12.14
N ARG A 217 -28.90 21.91 11.97
CA ARG A 217 -30.36 22.14 11.96
C ARG A 217 -31.06 21.07 12.78
N ALA A 218 -32.00 21.50 13.62
CA ALA A 218 -32.90 20.59 14.32
C ALA A 218 -34.07 20.21 13.40
N GLN A 219 -34.47 18.95 13.45
CA GLN A 219 -35.70 18.42 12.86
C GLN A 219 -36.40 17.53 13.88
N GLU A 220 -37.68 17.22 13.68
CA GLU A 220 -38.48 16.45 14.64
C GLU A 220 -37.82 15.09 14.94
N ASN A 221 -37.11 15.04 16.07
CA ASN A 221 -36.34 13.92 16.63
C ASN A 221 -34.95 13.63 16.03
N CYS A 222 -34.36 14.55 15.27
CA CYS A 222 -32.97 14.42 14.84
C CYS A 222 -32.26 15.77 14.67
N VAL A 223 -30.94 15.71 14.59
CA VAL A 223 -30.09 16.84 14.19
C VAL A 223 -29.42 16.52 12.87
N ARG A 224 -29.51 17.43 11.89
CA ARG A 224 -28.81 17.35 10.62
C ARG A 224 -27.61 18.29 10.63
N LEU A 225 -26.44 17.76 10.29
CA LEU A 225 -25.17 18.47 10.25
C LEU A 225 -24.61 18.47 8.84
N SER A 226 -24.35 19.66 8.30
CA SER A 226 -23.64 19.83 7.03
C SER A 226 -22.23 20.31 7.33
N GLY A 227 -21.24 19.83 6.59
CA GLY A 227 -19.85 20.13 6.93
C GLY A 227 -18.82 19.50 6.01
N HIS A 228 -17.56 19.58 6.45
CA HIS A 228 -16.42 19.00 5.76
C HIS A 228 -15.99 17.71 6.45
N LEU A 229 -15.95 16.62 5.69
CA LEU A 229 -15.41 15.33 6.13
C LEU A 229 -13.94 15.21 5.68
N ASP A 230 -13.09 14.90 6.63
CA ASP A 230 -11.71 14.45 6.43
C ASP A 230 -11.62 12.97 6.83
N GLY A 231 -11.41 12.07 5.86
CA GLY A 231 -11.36 10.61 6.08
C GLY A 231 -12.63 9.84 5.69
N GLU A 232 -12.81 8.63 6.25
CA GLU A 232 -13.89 7.69 5.90
C GLU A 232 -14.81 7.41 7.09
N ILE A 233 -16.09 7.72 6.90
CA ILE A 233 -17.15 7.53 7.89
C ILE A 233 -18.13 6.48 7.36
N ARG A 234 -18.53 5.51 8.19
CA ARG A 234 -19.58 4.55 7.82
C ARG A 234 -20.93 4.96 8.38
N ASP A 235 -21.98 4.60 7.66
CA ASP A 235 -23.34 4.69 8.17
C ASP A 235 -23.50 3.80 9.41
N GLY A 236 -24.12 4.34 10.45
CA GLY A 236 -24.29 3.69 11.75
C GLY A 236 -23.05 3.70 12.66
N GLU A 237 -21.95 4.35 12.27
CA GLU A 237 -20.74 4.41 13.12
C GLU A 237 -21.00 5.28 14.37
N PRO A 238 -20.44 4.96 15.55
CA PRO A 238 -20.55 5.85 16.69
C PRO A 238 -19.56 7.03 16.56
N ALA A 239 -19.91 8.16 17.16
CA ALA A 239 -19.12 9.39 17.09
C ALA A 239 -18.98 10.06 18.46
N LEU A 240 -17.95 10.88 18.63
CA LEU A 240 -17.79 11.80 19.74
C LEU A 240 -18.03 13.22 19.25
N LEU A 241 -18.88 13.96 19.95
CA LEU A 241 -19.07 15.40 19.81
C LEU A 241 -18.64 16.05 21.12
N GLY A 242 -17.39 16.52 21.17
CA GLY A 242 -16.77 16.92 22.43
C GLY A 242 -16.75 15.74 23.42
N PRO A 243 -17.27 15.89 24.66
CA PRO A 243 -17.33 14.79 25.63
C PRO A 243 -18.53 13.84 25.42
N GLN A 244 -19.46 14.16 24.52
CA GLN A 244 -20.69 13.40 24.34
C GLN A 244 -20.51 12.30 23.28
N GLN A 245 -20.90 11.07 23.63
CA GLN A 245 -20.95 9.95 22.69
C GLN A 245 -22.29 9.92 21.96
N ILE A 246 -22.21 9.80 20.64
CA ILE A 246 -23.31 9.63 19.71
C ILE A 246 -23.28 8.16 19.26
N PRO A 247 -24.34 7.38 19.54
CA PRO A 247 -24.31 5.93 19.34
C PRO A 247 -24.31 5.54 17.86
N ALA A 248 -24.90 6.35 17.00
CA ALA A 248 -24.94 6.12 15.56
C ALA A 248 -25.11 7.46 14.83
N ILE A 249 -24.35 7.63 13.76
CA ILE A 249 -24.58 8.68 12.76
C ILE A 249 -25.14 8.05 11.49
N HIS A 250 -26.06 8.77 10.84
CA HIS A 250 -26.65 8.36 9.59
C HIS A 250 -26.16 9.25 8.45
N LEU A 251 -25.75 8.65 7.34
CA LEU A 251 -25.22 9.38 6.19
C LEU A 251 -26.33 9.69 5.18
N GLU A 252 -26.53 10.98 4.91
CA GLU A 252 -27.48 11.46 3.91
C GLU A 252 -26.77 12.30 2.85
N TRP A 253 -27.36 12.38 1.65
CA TRP A 253 -26.85 13.17 0.54
C TRP A 253 -27.89 14.21 0.11
N ASP A 254 -27.60 15.48 0.37
CA ASP A 254 -28.44 16.63 0.01
C ASP A 254 -27.54 17.81 -0.41
N ASN A 255 -27.22 17.88 -1.71
CA ASN A 255 -26.22 18.79 -2.29
C ASN A 255 -24.81 18.72 -1.64
N GLY A 256 -24.56 17.66 -0.88
CA GLY A 256 -23.37 17.44 -0.07
C GLY A 256 -23.62 16.33 0.95
N LEU A 257 -22.57 15.95 1.68
CA LEU A 257 -22.71 15.01 2.79
C LEU A 257 -23.39 15.69 3.97
N VAL A 258 -24.46 15.08 4.47
CA VAL A 258 -25.18 15.49 5.68
C VAL A 258 -25.13 14.33 6.67
N LEU A 259 -24.75 14.61 7.91
CA LEU A 259 -24.85 13.65 9.01
C LEU A 259 -26.19 13.87 9.71
N ARG A 260 -27.04 12.84 9.75
CA ARG A 260 -28.24 12.80 10.58
C ARG A 260 -27.92 12.07 11.87
N ILE A 261 -28.18 12.70 13.00
CA ILE A 261 -28.04 12.11 14.33
C ILE A 261 -29.41 11.99 14.93
N ASP A 262 -29.84 10.76 15.21
CA ASP A 262 -31.13 10.49 15.83
C ASP A 262 -31.08 10.82 17.33
N GLY A 263 -32.19 11.40 17.82
CA GLY A 263 -32.34 11.79 19.21
C GLY A 263 -32.15 13.28 19.47
N ASN A 264 -32.33 13.64 20.73
CA ASN A 264 -32.32 15.03 21.17
C ASN A 264 -30.91 15.42 21.68
N ILE A 265 -30.00 15.68 20.75
CA ILE A 265 -28.67 16.20 21.07
C ILE A 265 -28.64 17.74 20.95
N PRO A 266 -27.83 18.44 21.76
CA PRO A 266 -27.62 19.87 21.59
C PRO A 266 -27.11 20.20 20.18
N LEU A 267 -27.60 21.29 19.58
CA LEU A 267 -27.14 21.73 18.26
C LEU A 267 -25.65 22.09 18.30
N PRO A 268 -24.79 21.39 17.55
CA PRO A 268 -23.37 21.72 17.48
C PRO A 268 -23.18 23.11 16.88
N GLN A 269 -22.24 23.88 17.43
CA GLN A 269 -21.84 25.16 16.84
C GLN A 269 -21.06 24.92 15.54
N PRO A 270 -21.05 25.90 14.60
CA PRO A 270 -20.10 25.88 13.49
C PRO A 270 -18.66 25.69 13.98
N ALA A 271 -17.87 24.96 13.22
CA ALA A 271 -16.54 24.46 13.53
C ALA A 271 -16.45 23.40 14.65
N ALA A 272 -17.57 22.96 15.23
CA ALA A 272 -17.56 21.78 16.09
C ALA A 272 -17.05 20.55 15.31
N GLN A 273 -16.31 19.69 16.00
CA GLN A 273 -15.74 18.49 15.40
C GLN A 273 -16.45 17.24 15.93
N LEU A 274 -16.80 16.36 15.00
CA LEU A 274 -17.13 14.98 15.30
C LEU A 274 -15.92 14.11 14.97
N LEU A 275 -15.61 13.20 15.89
CA LEU A 275 -14.52 12.22 15.80
C LEU A 275 -15.11 10.82 15.96
N PRO A 276 -14.46 9.75 15.49
CA PRO A 276 -14.88 8.39 15.79
C PRO A 276 -14.88 8.17 17.31
N ALA A 277 -15.93 7.51 17.81
CA ALA A 277 -15.86 6.84 19.11
C ALA A 277 -15.22 5.47 18.87
N ASP A 278 -14.16 5.16 19.62
CA ASP A 278 -13.49 3.85 19.55
C ASP A 278 -14.42 2.69 19.92
#